data_AF-A0A0F7ZTQ0-F1
#
_entry.id   AF-A0A0F7ZTQ0-F1
#
_cell.length_a   1.000
_cell.length_b   1.000
_cell.length_c   1.000
_cell.angle_alpha   90.00
_cell.angle_beta   90.00
_cell.angle_gamma   90.00
#
_symmetry.space_group_name_H-M   'P 1'
#
loop_
_entity.id
_entity.type
_entity.pdbx_description
1 polymer ?
#
loop_
_entity_poly.entity_id
_entity_poly.type
_entity_poly.pdbx_seq_one_letter_code
_entity_poly.pdbx_strand_id
1 'polypeptide(L)'
;MSRDEAMADSHGDHAGALPLSPDEQRVLDLFDTLQRLRLEVSMMNALASHRAGEVCSFVGDVDGSDTTTGARGPVSASRTTLDDLVEARAKFKLRNDAVEAVMMANPILKAVHNGTDASPVERDLLAYVRQRDEAVISAAKQAGEEETLRSQLTSIQAETVRCSRKNQETAAMLCDLANTVKQRQTGNVDSVEAQGEIARLEAKVASRRRRWRVMKGVASGIIAGSGVDWANDQDLCDIVLDPEVEE
;
A
#
# COMPACT_ATOMS: atom_id res chain seq x y z
N MET A 1 -21.89 22.94 3.29
CA MET A 1 -21.14 24.19 3.50
C MET A 1 -20.53 24.14 4.90
N SER A 2 -19.23 24.42 4.97
CA SER A 2 -18.47 24.82 6.16
C SER A 2 -18.25 23.81 7.28
N ARG A 3 -17.07 23.17 7.27
CA ARG A 3 -16.01 23.48 8.24
C ARG A 3 -14.73 22.78 7.79
N ASP A 4 -13.95 23.52 7.02
CA ASP A 4 -12.54 23.27 6.78
C ASP A 4 -11.84 23.80 8.04
N GLU A 5 -11.52 22.91 8.99
CA GLU A 5 -10.65 23.24 10.11
C GLU A 5 -9.23 23.33 9.58
N ALA A 6 -8.87 24.54 9.16
CA ALA A 6 -7.50 24.95 8.97
C ALA A 6 -6.69 24.57 10.21
N MET A 7 -5.85 23.54 10.06
CA MET A 7 -4.73 23.24 10.94
C MET A 7 -3.91 24.53 11.06
N ALA A 8 -4.05 25.21 12.18
CA ALA A 8 -3.20 26.30 12.56
C ALA A 8 -1.79 25.72 12.74
N ASP A 9 -0.99 25.85 11.69
CA ASP A 9 0.45 25.66 11.74
C ASP A 9 1.04 26.81 12.56
N SER A 10 0.83 26.74 13.87
CA SER A 10 1.55 27.51 14.86
C SER A 10 2.95 26.92 14.89
N HIS A 11 3.81 27.33 13.95
CA HIS A 11 5.25 27.23 14.09
C HIS A 11 5.65 27.90 15.41
N GLY A 12 5.72 27.11 16.47
CA GLY A 12 6.43 27.43 17.70
C GLY A 12 7.92 27.39 17.41
N ASP A 13 8.40 28.31 16.57
CA ASP A 13 9.77 28.38 16.06
C ASP A 13 10.81 28.76 17.14
N HIS A 14 10.42 28.78 18.41
CA HIS A 14 11.28 29.16 19.54
C HIS A 14 11.25 28.18 20.72
N ALA A 15 10.63 27.00 20.60
CA ALA A 15 10.57 26.03 21.71
C ALA A 15 11.82 25.11 21.83
N GLY A 16 12.78 25.23 20.91
CA GLY A 16 13.98 24.37 20.89
C GLY A 16 15.27 25.02 20.42
N ALA A 17 15.27 26.31 20.08
CA ALA A 17 16.50 27.03 19.76
C ALA A 17 17.21 27.37 21.07
N LEU A 18 18.42 26.85 21.24
CA LEU A 18 19.35 27.38 22.25
C LEU A 18 19.40 28.90 22.04
N PRO A 19 19.32 29.74 23.09
CA PRO A 19 19.40 31.18 22.95
C PRO A 19 20.84 31.58 22.62
N LEU A 20 21.25 31.32 21.38
CA LEU A 20 22.58 31.59 20.87
C LEU A 20 22.69 33.06 20.47
N SER A 21 23.79 33.68 20.86
CA SER A 21 24.18 34.99 20.37
C SER A 21 24.39 34.95 18.85
N PRO A 22 24.14 36.04 18.11
CA PRO A 22 24.44 36.10 16.67
C PRO A 22 25.90 35.77 16.33
N ASP A 23 26.83 36.07 17.24
CA ASP A 23 28.24 35.71 17.08
C ASP A 23 28.48 34.20 17.23
N GLU A 24 27.76 33.55 18.15
CA GLU A 24 27.84 32.10 18.34
C GLU A 24 27.26 31.37 17.13
N GLN A 25 26.14 31.86 16.59
CA GLN A 25 25.55 31.34 15.36
C GLN A 25 26.54 31.42 14.19
N ARG A 26 27.22 32.56 14.03
CA ARG A 26 28.24 32.74 13.00
C ARG A 26 29.42 31.78 13.17
N VAL A 27 29.84 31.51 14.41
CA VAL A 27 30.91 30.54 14.68
C VAL A 27 30.49 29.12 14.28
N LEU A 28 29.23 28.74 14.52
CA LEU A 28 28.70 27.44 14.08
C LEU A 28 28.64 27.33 12.56
N ASP A 29 28.18 28.36 11.85
CA ASP A 29 28.17 28.38 10.39
C ASP A 29 29.59 28.25 9.80
N LEU A 30 30.57 28.90 10.44
CA LEU A 30 31.99 28.78 10.09
C LEU A 30 32.53 27.37 10.38
N PHE A 31 32.09 26.74 11.47
CA PHE A 31 32.46 25.36 11.76
C PHE A 31 31.90 24.39 10.71
N ASP A 32 30.64 24.55 10.31
CA ASP A 32 30.01 23.72 9.27
C ASP A 32 30.70 23.86 7.91
N THR A 33 31.06 25.09 7.55
CA THR A 33 31.85 25.34 6.33
C THR A 33 33.25 24.74 6.43
N LEU A 34 33.91 24.82 7.59
CA LEU A 34 35.20 24.14 7.80
C LEU A 34 35.09 22.61 7.70
N GLN A 35 34.03 22.00 8.23
CA GLN A 35 33.82 20.56 8.13
C GLN A 35 33.59 20.13 6.69
N ARG A 36 32.83 20.92 5.92
CA ARG A 36 32.63 20.70 4.48
C ARG A 36 33.96 20.74 3.72
N LEU A 37 34.78 21.76 3.96
CA LEU A 37 36.08 21.90 3.30
C LEU A 37 37.04 20.76 3.68
N ARG A 38 37.04 20.34 4.95
CA ARG A 38 37.87 19.19 5.39
C ARG A 38 37.47 17.90 4.70
N LEU A 39 36.17 17.69 4.49
CA LEU A 39 35.69 16.54 3.73
C LEU A 39 36.14 16.63 2.26
N GLU A 40 36.02 17.80 1.63
CA GLU A 40 36.47 18.03 0.26
C GLU A 40 37.97 17.75 0.10
N VAL A 41 38.81 18.27 1.01
CA VAL A 41 40.25 17.99 1.06
C VAL A 41 40.52 16.49 1.21
N SER A 42 39.75 15.79 2.06
CA SER A 42 39.92 14.33 2.22
C SER A 42 39.62 13.56 0.94
N MET A 43 38.60 13.97 0.17
CA MET A 43 38.28 13.37 -1.14
C MET A 43 39.35 13.69 -2.18
N MET A 44 39.83 14.94 -2.23
CA MET A 44 40.91 15.35 -3.13
C MET A 44 42.20 14.58 -2.84
N ASN A 45 42.53 14.37 -1.57
CA ASN A 45 43.69 13.57 -1.17
C ASN A 45 43.56 12.11 -1.60
N ALA A 46 42.36 11.50 -1.47
CA ALA A 46 42.11 10.14 -1.93
C ALA A 46 42.29 10.00 -3.46
N LEU A 47 41.80 10.98 -4.23
CA LEU A 47 42.01 11.03 -5.69
C LEU A 47 43.48 11.21 -6.06
N ALA A 48 44.20 12.06 -5.32
CA ALA A 48 45.64 12.26 -5.55
C ALA A 48 46.45 11.00 -5.21
N SER A 49 46.11 10.29 -4.13
CA SER A 49 46.74 9.02 -3.75
C SER A 49 46.48 7.92 -4.78
N HIS A 50 45.26 7.83 -5.34
CA HIS A 50 44.96 6.89 -6.42
C HIS A 50 45.76 7.20 -7.69
N ARG A 51 45.80 8.47 -8.11
CA ARG A 51 46.57 8.92 -9.28
C ARG A 51 48.08 8.69 -9.12
N ALA A 52 48.61 8.85 -7.91
CA ALA A 52 50.01 8.54 -7.61
C ALA A 52 50.30 7.03 -7.64
N GLY A 53 49.35 6.20 -7.19
CA GLY A 53 49.43 4.73 -7.28
C GLY A 53 49.39 4.21 -8.72
N GLU A 54 48.59 4.82 -9.59
CA GLU A 54 48.52 4.50 -11.02
C GLU A 54 49.85 4.78 -11.75
N VAL A 55 50.50 5.91 -11.44
CA VAL A 55 51.81 6.28 -12.00
C VAL A 55 52.94 5.36 -11.54
N CYS A 56 52.94 4.91 -10.27
CA CYS A 56 53.93 3.94 -9.79
C CYS A 56 53.71 2.52 -10.36
N SER A 57 52.46 2.12 -10.63
CA SER A 57 52.15 0.82 -11.26
C SER A 57 52.60 0.74 -12.73
N PHE A 58 52.84 1.88 -13.38
CA PHE A 58 53.28 1.95 -14.78
C PHE A 58 54.81 1.83 -14.96
N VAL A 59 55.59 2.10 -13.91
CA VAL A 59 57.08 2.09 -13.97
C VAL A 59 57.68 0.81 -13.37
N GLY A 60 56.86 -0.06 -12.79
CA GLY A 60 57.29 -1.20 -11.97
C GLY A 60 57.21 -2.60 -12.61
N ASP A 61 57.04 -2.74 -13.92
CA ASP A 61 56.97 -4.07 -14.55
C ASP A 61 57.81 -4.14 -15.85
N VAL A 62 59.13 -4.30 -15.67
CA VAL A 62 60.04 -4.81 -16.69
C VAL A 62 60.84 -5.95 -16.04
N ASP A 63 60.18 -7.04 -15.69
CA ASP A 63 60.85 -8.34 -15.73
C ASP A 63 59.83 -9.45 -16.08
N GLY A 64 60.19 -10.27 -17.07
CA GLY A 64 59.27 -11.12 -17.79
C GLY A 64 58.87 -12.39 -17.04
N SER A 65 57.59 -12.75 -17.09
CA SER A 65 57.15 -14.07 -17.60
C SER A 65 55.63 -14.22 -17.58
N ASP A 66 55.13 -14.59 -18.75
CA ASP A 66 53.95 -15.37 -19.10
C ASP A 66 52.68 -15.43 -18.20
N THR A 67 51.61 -15.01 -18.88
CA THR A 67 50.26 -15.60 -18.95
C THR A 67 49.25 -15.40 -17.82
N THR A 68 48.13 -14.81 -18.26
CA THR A 68 46.75 -15.00 -17.78
C THR A 68 46.37 -14.42 -16.43
N THR A 69 46.09 -13.11 -16.41
CA THR A 69 44.91 -12.60 -15.68
C THR A 69 44.34 -11.40 -16.41
N GLY A 70 43.03 -11.47 -16.66
CA GLY A 70 42.32 -10.71 -17.69
C GLY A 70 42.32 -9.19 -17.54
N ALA A 71 42.21 -8.53 -18.70
CA ALA A 71 41.49 -7.30 -18.94
C ALA A 71 41.15 -6.47 -17.68
N ARG A 72 42.15 -5.80 -17.12
CA ARG A 72 41.93 -4.66 -16.22
C ARG A 72 41.50 -3.47 -17.08
N GLY A 73 40.31 -3.56 -17.65
CA GLY A 73 39.70 -2.50 -18.45
C GLY A 73 39.43 -1.24 -17.60
N PRO A 74 39.14 -0.09 -18.24
CA PRO A 74 38.89 1.19 -17.56
C PRO A 74 37.79 1.13 -16.49
N VAL A 75 36.91 0.13 -16.58
CA VAL A 75 35.83 -0.15 -15.62
C VAL A 75 36.36 -0.61 -14.25
N SER A 76 37.45 -1.38 -14.21
CA SER A 76 38.03 -1.88 -12.96
C SER A 76 38.84 -0.80 -12.22
N ALA A 77 39.57 0.04 -12.96
CA ALA A 77 40.25 1.22 -12.40
C ALA A 77 39.24 2.26 -11.88
N SER A 78 38.14 2.48 -12.62
CA SER A 78 37.06 3.38 -12.16
C SER A 78 36.38 2.86 -10.90
N ARG A 79 36.18 1.55 -10.77
CA ARG A 79 35.58 0.95 -9.57
C ARG A 79 36.48 1.09 -8.34
N THR A 80 37.79 0.90 -8.48
CA THR A 80 38.71 1.13 -7.34
C THR A 80 38.78 2.61 -6.94
N THR A 81 38.72 3.57 -7.89
CA THR A 81 38.64 5.00 -7.52
C THR A 81 37.39 5.33 -6.70
N LEU A 82 36.24 4.74 -7.08
CA LEU A 82 34.98 4.95 -6.38
C LEU A 82 35.02 4.34 -4.99
N ASP A 83 35.55 3.12 -4.88
CA ASP A 83 35.71 2.43 -3.60
C ASP A 83 36.64 3.23 -2.66
N ASP A 84 37.75 3.76 -3.17
CA ASP A 84 38.68 4.61 -2.40
C ASP A 84 38.04 5.94 -1.94
N LEU A 85 37.21 6.56 -2.80
CA LEU A 85 36.45 7.76 -2.45
C LEU A 85 35.42 7.49 -1.35
N VAL A 86 34.67 6.39 -1.48
CA VAL A 86 33.68 5.97 -0.48
C VAL A 86 34.38 5.65 0.84
N GLU A 87 35.52 4.97 0.79
CA GLU A 87 36.31 4.65 1.97
C GLU A 87 36.88 5.90 2.65
N ALA A 88 37.44 6.85 1.89
CA ALA A 88 37.94 8.11 2.43
C ALA A 88 36.82 8.92 3.09
N ARG A 89 35.63 8.97 2.48
CA ARG A 89 34.44 9.62 3.05
C ARG A 89 33.99 8.92 4.34
N ALA A 90 33.95 7.59 4.35
CA ALA A 90 33.57 6.81 5.52
C ALA A 90 34.58 7.02 6.68
N LYS A 91 35.88 6.98 6.39
CA LYS A 91 36.96 7.26 7.35
C LYS A 91 36.87 8.66 7.93
N PHE A 92 36.61 9.68 7.09
CA PHE A 92 36.44 11.05 7.54
C PHE A 92 35.23 11.19 8.47
N LYS A 93 34.08 10.63 8.08
CA LYS A 93 32.87 10.63 8.91
C LYS A 93 33.11 9.95 10.25
N LEU A 94 33.62 8.71 10.26
CA LEU A 94 33.86 7.97 11.49
C LEU A 94 34.80 8.73 12.45
N ARG A 95 35.85 9.37 11.92
CA ARG A 95 36.75 10.20 12.74
C ARG A 95 36.02 11.41 13.31
N ASN A 96 35.20 12.10 12.52
CA ASN A 96 34.44 13.25 12.99
C ASN A 96 33.42 12.81 14.05
N ASP A 97 32.68 11.74 13.82
CA ASP A 97 31.69 11.18 14.74
C ASP A 97 32.35 10.78 16.07
N ALA A 98 33.55 10.19 16.04
CA ALA A 98 34.29 9.85 17.24
C ALA A 98 34.74 11.08 18.04
N VAL A 99 35.23 12.13 17.35
CA VAL A 99 35.61 13.40 17.98
C VAL A 99 34.38 14.08 18.58
N GLU A 100 33.27 14.12 17.83
CA GLU A 100 32.00 14.70 18.26
C GLU A 100 31.44 13.97 19.49
N ALA A 101 31.47 12.63 19.49
CA ALA A 101 31.04 11.83 20.63
C ALA A 101 31.84 12.13 21.90
N VAL A 102 33.18 12.26 21.79
CA VAL A 102 34.03 12.65 22.93
C VAL A 102 33.74 14.08 23.39
N MET A 103 33.55 15.01 22.45
CA MET A 103 33.26 16.42 22.74
C MET A 103 31.87 16.62 23.36
N MET A 104 30.88 15.76 23.05
CA MET A 104 29.54 15.80 23.65
C MET A 104 29.45 15.04 24.98
N ALA A 105 30.08 13.87 25.09
CA ALA A 105 29.92 13.00 26.25
C ALA A 105 30.47 13.63 27.54
N ASN A 106 31.63 14.29 27.48
CA ASN A 106 32.26 14.88 28.66
C ASN A 106 31.41 16.02 29.29
N PRO A 107 30.93 17.02 28.52
CA PRO A 107 30.00 18.03 29.03
C PRO A 107 28.69 17.43 29.59
N ILE A 108 28.09 16.44 28.91
CA ILE A 108 26.85 15.79 29.37
C ILE A 108 27.06 15.09 30.72
N LEU A 109 28.16 14.32 30.86
CA LEU A 109 28.48 13.66 32.12
C LEU A 109 28.67 14.66 33.26
N LYS A 110 29.38 15.76 33.00
CA LYS A 110 29.58 16.83 33.99
C LYS A 110 28.27 17.54 34.35
N ALA A 111 27.40 17.78 33.36
CA ALA A 111 26.09 18.39 33.53
C ALA A 111 25.18 17.53 34.42
N VAL A 112 25.18 16.21 34.22
CA VAL A 112 24.35 15.26 34.97
C VAL A 112 24.89 15.05 36.39
N HIS A 113 26.21 14.96 36.56
CA HIS A 113 26.83 14.63 37.84
C HIS A 113 27.12 15.84 38.74
N ASN A 114 26.88 17.07 38.28
CA ASN A 114 27.21 18.30 39.01
C ASN A 114 28.63 18.26 39.60
N GLY A 115 29.59 17.75 38.81
CA GLY A 115 30.97 17.61 39.27
C GLY A 115 31.52 18.96 39.74
N THR A 116 32.36 18.96 40.77
CA THR A 116 33.03 20.17 41.28
C THR A 116 33.85 20.91 40.21
N ASP A 117 34.27 20.20 39.14
CA ASP A 117 34.99 20.74 37.98
C ASP A 117 34.08 21.09 36.78
N ALA A 118 32.75 21.14 36.97
CA ALA A 118 31.81 21.55 35.95
C ALA A 118 31.79 23.08 35.82
N SER A 119 32.05 23.57 34.61
CA SER A 119 31.90 24.98 34.27
C SER A 119 30.43 25.43 34.41
N PRO A 120 30.15 26.72 34.64
CA PRO A 120 28.78 27.21 34.74
C PRO A 120 27.93 26.86 33.52
N VAL A 121 28.51 26.97 32.32
CA VAL A 121 27.84 26.62 31.05
C VAL A 121 27.49 25.13 30.99
N GLU A 122 28.36 24.24 31.47
CA GLU A 122 28.07 22.80 31.53
C GLU A 122 26.93 22.47 32.50
N ARG A 123 26.73 23.24 33.58
CA ARG A 123 25.61 23.01 34.51
C ARG A 123 24.27 23.43 33.90
N ASP A 124 24.27 24.51 33.12
CA ASP A 124 23.07 25.01 32.45
C ASP A 124 22.57 24.06 31.35
N LEU A 125 23.44 23.18 30.81
CA LEU A 125 23.06 22.16 29.83
C LEU A 125 22.05 21.13 30.36
N LEU A 126 21.94 20.94 31.68
CA LEU A 126 21.11 19.88 32.27
C LEU A 126 19.63 19.97 31.86
N ALA A 127 19.08 21.20 31.75
CA ALA A 127 17.69 21.39 31.34
C ALA A 127 17.45 20.93 29.89
N TYR A 128 18.39 21.26 28.99
CA TYR A 128 18.33 20.89 27.58
C TYR A 128 18.57 19.40 27.37
N VAL A 129 19.47 18.78 28.15
CA VAL A 129 19.68 17.32 28.13
C VAL A 129 18.41 16.59 28.53
N ARG A 130 17.69 17.05 29.56
CA ARG A 130 16.41 16.46 29.97
C ARG A 130 15.32 16.62 28.90
N GLN A 131 15.23 17.80 28.28
CA GLN A 131 14.28 18.04 27.20
C GLN A 131 14.58 17.13 25.99
N ARG A 132 15.85 16.98 25.63
CA ARG A 132 16.29 16.05 24.59
C ARG A 132 15.94 14.61 24.94
N ASP A 133 16.25 14.17 26.15
CA ASP A 133 16.03 12.78 26.56
C ASP A 133 14.52 12.44 26.58
N GLU A 134 13.66 13.36 27.02
CA GLU A 134 12.21 13.20 26.93
C GLU A 134 11.74 13.13 25.47
N ALA A 135 12.24 14.01 24.60
CA ALA A 135 11.94 13.97 23.18
C ALA A 135 12.37 12.65 22.53
N VAL A 136 13.58 12.15 22.86
CA VAL A 136 14.10 10.87 22.37
C VAL A 136 13.25 9.70 22.85
N ILE A 137 12.84 9.69 24.12
CA ILE A 137 11.95 8.67 24.67
C ILE A 137 10.59 8.71 23.94
N SER A 138 10.04 9.90 23.70
CA SER A 138 8.77 10.04 22.98
C SER A 138 8.87 9.56 21.53
N ALA A 139 9.97 9.90 20.83
CA ALA A 139 10.23 9.47 19.46
C ALA A 139 10.45 7.95 19.39
N ALA A 140 11.17 7.36 20.36
CA ALA A 140 11.37 5.92 20.44
C ALA A 140 10.05 5.16 20.68
N LYS A 141 9.15 5.71 21.52
CA LYS A 141 7.80 5.15 21.71
C LYS A 141 6.99 5.20 20.43
N GLN A 142 6.96 6.35 19.75
CA GLN A 142 6.26 6.51 18.48
C GLN A 142 6.79 5.57 17.39
N ALA A 143 8.12 5.42 17.29
CA ALA A 143 8.72 4.48 16.34
C ALA A 143 8.35 3.02 16.66
N GLY A 144 8.30 2.65 17.94
CA GLY A 144 7.82 1.33 18.36
C GLY A 144 6.35 1.10 18.03
N GLU A 145 5.49 2.09 18.27
CA GLU A 145 4.07 2.06 17.88
C GLU A 145 3.92 1.92 16.36
N GLU A 146 4.67 2.70 15.57
CA GLU A 146 4.68 2.63 14.11
C GLU A 146 5.08 1.23 13.61
N GLU A 147 6.13 0.64 14.20
CA GLU A 147 6.59 -0.71 13.84
C GLU A 147 5.51 -1.77 14.14
N THR A 148 4.82 -1.65 15.27
CA THR A 148 3.71 -2.57 15.59
C THR A 148 2.55 -2.43 14.63
N LEU A 149 2.16 -1.19 14.29
CA LEU A 149 1.10 -0.91 13.31
C LEU A 149 1.48 -1.42 11.91
N ARG A 150 2.74 -1.24 11.50
CA ARG A 150 3.26 -1.74 10.23
C ARG A 150 3.24 -3.27 10.18
N SER A 151 3.57 -3.92 11.29
CA SER A 151 3.50 -5.38 11.43
C SER A 151 2.06 -5.90 11.32
N GLN A 152 1.12 -5.24 12.01
CA GLN A 152 -0.31 -5.56 11.93
C GLN A 152 -0.86 -5.34 10.52
N LEU A 153 -0.52 -4.22 9.87
CA LEU A 153 -0.91 -3.93 8.51
C LEU A 153 -0.41 -5.01 7.54
N THR A 154 0.85 -5.42 7.69
CA THR A 154 1.45 -6.48 6.86
C THR A 154 0.72 -7.81 7.06
N SER A 155 0.37 -8.16 8.29
CA SER A 155 -0.42 -9.35 8.61
C SER A 155 -1.81 -9.30 7.97
N ILE A 156 -2.53 -8.19 8.12
CA ILE A 156 -3.86 -7.98 7.52
C ILE A 156 -3.80 -8.01 6.00
N GLN A 157 -2.76 -7.43 5.38
CA GLN A 157 -2.55 -7.48 3.94
C GLN A 157 -2.33 -8.93 3.46
N ALA A 158 -1.51 -9.71 4.17
CA ALA A 158 -1.31 -11.12 3.87
C ALA A 158 -2.62 -11.93 3.98
N GLU A 159 -3.42 -11.67 5.02
CA GLU A 159 -4.73 -12.30 5.19
C GLU A 159 -5.72 -11.89 4.10
N THR A 160 -5.72 -10.62 3.71
CA THR A 160 -6.58 -10.08 2.64
C THR A 160 -6.27 -10.74 1.31
N VAL A 161 -4.99 -10.87 0.95
CA VAL A 161 -4.56 -11.59 -0.26
C VAL A 161 -5.00 -13.06 -0.20
N ARG A 162 -4.83 -13.72 0.95
CA ARG A 162 -5.27 -15.11 1.14
C ARG A 162 -6.78 -15.27 0.99
N CYS A 163 -7.58 -14.40 1.59
CA CYS A 163 -9.03 -14.42 1.50
C CYS A 163 -9.51 -14.09 0.08
N SER A 164 -8.89 -13.10 -0.59
CA SER A 164 -9.19 -12.77 -1.98
C SER A 164 -8.97 -13.96 -2.91
N ARG A 165 -7.87 -14.70 -2.74
CA ARG A 165 -7.59 -15.91 -3.51
C ARG A 165 -8.65 -16.99 -3.29
N LYS A 166 -9.06 -17.23 -2.04
CA LYS A 166 -10.13 -18.19 -1.73
C LYS A 166 -11.48 -17.77 -2.32
N ASN A 167 -11.79 -16.48 -2.27
CA ASN A 167 -13.02 -15.93 -2.86
C ASN A 167 -13.01 -16.12 -4.38
N GLN A 168 -11.86 -15.89 -5.04
CA GLN A 168 -11.71 -16.13 -6.47
C GLN A 168 -11.88 -17.61 -6.83
N GLU A 169 -11.27 -18.51 -6.06
CA GLU A 169 -11.40 -19.97 -6.26
C GLU A 169 -12.85 -20.44 -6.08
N THR A 170 -13.52 -19.96 -5.03
CA THR A 170 -14.93 -20.29 -4.78
C THR A 170 -15.85 -19.72 -5.85
N ALA A 171 -15.61 -18.49 -6.30
CA ALA A 171 -16.35 -17.89 -7.40
C ALA A 171 -16.15 -18.66 -8.72
N ALA A 172 -14.94 -19.13 -9.00
CA ALA A 172 -14.67 -19.99 -10.16
C ALA A 172 -15.45 -21.31 -10.07
N MET A 173 -15.42 -22.00 -8.92
CA MET A 173 -16.20 -23.22 -8.69
C MET A 173 -17.72 -22.98 -8.83
N LEU A 174 -18.23 -21.84 -8.36
CA LEU A 174 -19.64 -21.47 -8.52
C LEU A 174 -20.00 -21.21 -9.98
N CYS A 175 -19.13 -20.54 -10.74
CA CYS A 175 -19.33 -20.33 -12.18
C CYS A 175 -19.34 -21.67 -12.93
N ASP A 176 -18.42 -22.58 -12.61
CA ASP A 176 -18.38 -23.91 -13.20
C ASP A 176 -19.64 -24.71 -12.87
N LEU A 177 -20.07 -24.71 -11.60
CA LEU A 177 -21.30 -25.38 -11.18
C LEU A 177 -22.52 -24.77 -11.87
N ALA A 178 -22.63 -23.44 -11.93
CA ALA A 178 -23.70 -22.76 -12.64
C ALA A 178 -23.72 -23.12 -14.14
N ASN A 179 -22.54 -23.26 -14.76
CA ASN A 179 -22.43 -23.72 -16.15
C ASN A 179 -22.88 -25.17 -16.31
N THR A 180 -22.52 -26.08 -15.40
CA THR A 180 -23.01 -27.47 -15.45
C THR A 180 -24.52 -27.56 -15.26
N VAL A 181 -25.11 -26.74 -14.38
CA VAL A 181 -26.57 -26.67 -14.19
C VAL A 181 -27.25 -26.13 -15.44
N LYS A 182 -26.73 -25.04 -16.02
CA LYS A 182 -27.22 -24.51 -17.30
C LYS A 182 -27.14 -25.56 -18.40
N GLN A 183 -26.01 -26.27 -18.52
CA GLN A 183 -25.82 -27.29 -19.55
C GLN A 183 -26.75 -28.50 -19.37
N ARG A 184 -27.04 -28.91 -18.13
CA ARG A 184 -28.07 -29.92 -17.84
C ARG A 184 -29.47 -29.43 -18.18
N GLN A 185 -29.77 -28.16 -17.89
CA GLN A 185 -31.06 -27.57 -18.18
C GLN A 185 -31.29 -27.41 -19.68
N THR A 186 -30.32 -26.88 -20.42
CA THR A 186 -30.39 -26.79 -21.90
C THR A 186 -30.39 -28.17 -22.52
N GLY A 187 -29.53 -29.11 -22.09
CA GLY A 187 -29.51 -30.48 -22.63
C GLY A 187 -30.80 -31.26 -22.40
N ASN A 188 -31.52 -31.01 -21.30
CA ASN A 188 -32.82 -31.62 -21.05
C ASN A 188 -33.94 -30.98 -21.91
N VAL A 189 -33.93 -29.65 -22.04
CA VAL A 189 -34.93 -28.89 -22.81
C VAL A 189 -34.72 -28.99 -24.32
N ASP A 190 -33.48 -29.15 -24.79
CA ASP A 190 -33.11 -29.26 -26.20
C ASP A 190 -33.20 -30.69 -26.74
N SER A 191 -33.56 -31.66 -25.89
CA SER A 191 -33.85 -33.01 -26.40
C SER A 191 -35.07 -32.95 -27.32
N VAL A 192 -34.93 -33.48 -28.54
CA VAL A 192 -36.02 -33.52 -29.55
C VAL A 192 -37.27 -34.18 -28.98
N GLU A 193 -37.08 -35.13 -28.05
CA GLU A 193 -38.15 -35.79 -27.31
C GLU A 193 -38.87 -34.84 -26.34
N ALA A 194 -38.16 -34.07 -25.51
CA ALA A 194 -38.77 -33.09 -24.62
C ALA A 194 -39.46 -31.95 -25.39
N GLN A 195 -38.87 -31.46 -26.49
CA GLN A 195 -39.52 -30.46 -27.34
C GLN A 195 -40.80 -31.02 -28.00
N GLY A 196 -40.77 -32.28 -28.44
CA GLY A 196 -41.95 -32.98 -28.97
C GLY A 196 -43.05 -33.17 -27.94
N GLU A 197 -42.68 -33.49 -26.69
CA GLU A 197 -43.63 -33.61 -25.58
C GLU A 197 -44.25 -32.25 -25.20
N ILE A 198 -43.45 -31.19 -25.14
CA ILE A 198 -43.92 -29.83 -24.88
C ILE A 198 -44.91 -29.39 -25.97
N ALA A 199 -44.55 -29.50 -27.24
CA ALA A 199 -45.43 -29.15 -28.36
C ALA A 199 -46.73 -29.97 -28.37
N ARG A 200 -46.66 -31.25 -28.02
CA ARG A 200 -47.83 -32.13 -27.87
C ARG A 200 -48.71 -31.71 -26.70
N LEU A 201 -48.14 -31.30 -25.58
CA LEU A 201 -48.87 -30.81 -24.42
C LEU A 201 -49.52 -29.46 -24.72
N GLU A 202 -48.83 -28.55 -25.40
CA GLU A 202 -49.38 -27.27 -25.87
C GLU A 202 -50.56 -27.49 -26.82
N ALA A 203 -50.44 -28.40 -27.80
CA ALA A 203 -51.55 -28.74 -28.68
C ALA A 203 -52.76 -29.33 -27.91
N LYS A 204 -52.50 -30.14 -26.88
CA LYS A 204 -53.55 -30.66 -26.00
C LYS A 204 -54.19 -29.55 -25.15
N VAL A 205 -53.42 -28.61 -24.62
CA VAL A 205 -53.94 -27.47 -23.86
C VAL A 205 -54.74 -26.53 -24.76
N ALA A 206 -54.22 -26.20 -25.95
CA ALA A 206 -54.92 -25.37 -26.93
C ALA A 206 -56.25 -26.01 -27.38
N SER A 207 -56.26 -27.32 -27.66
CA SER A 207 -57.50 -28.04 -28.01
C SER A 207 -58.48 -28.13 -26.84
N ARG A 208 -58.00 -28.22 -25.59
CA ARG A 208 -58.85 -28.17 -24.40
C ARG A 208 -59.39 -26.77 -24.15
N ARG A 209 -58.58 -25.71 -24.30
CA ARG A 209 -59.00 -24.31 -24.22
C ARG A 209 -60.04 -23.98 -25.28
N ARG A 210 -59.84 -24.43 -26.52
CA ARG A 210 -60.83 -24.25 -27.60
C ARG A 210 -62.15 -24.96 -27.27
N ARG A 211 -62.09 -26.20 -26.79
CA ARG A 211 -63.29 -26.94 -26.35
C ARG A 211 -63.98 -26.28 -25.17
N TRP A 212 -63.21 -25.79 -24.20
CA TRP A 212 -63.73 -25.06 -23.05
C TRP A 212 -64.40 -23.76 -23.49
N ARG A 213 -63.81 -22.98 -24.40
CA ARG A 213 -64.41 -21.76 -24.95
C ARG A 213 -65.73 -22.04 -25.67
N VAL A 214 -65.80 -23.11 -26.45
CA VAL A 214 -67.05 -23.54 -27.10
C VAL A 214 -68.09 -23.96 -26.06
N MET A 215 -67.70 -24.75 -25.07
CA MET A 215 -68.61 -25.18 -24.00
C MET A 215 -69.13 -23.99 -23.18
N LYS A 216 -68.25 -23.04 -22.84
CA LYS A 216 -68.58 -21.78 -22.18
C LYS A 216 -69.57 -20.96 -23.01
N GLY A 217 -69.31 -20.78 -24.31
CA GLY A 217 -70.21 -20.03 -25.20
C GLY A 217 -71.57 -20.70 -25.40
N VAL A 218 -71.64 -22.04 -25.42
CA VAL A 218 -72.91 -22.77 -25.48
C VAL A 218 -73.67 -22.63 -24.16
N ALA A 219 -72.98 -22.78 -23.02
CA ALA A 219 -73.61 -22.63 -21.71
C ALA A 219 -74.15 -21.21 -21.49
N SER A 220 -73.38 -20.17 -21.83
CA SER A 220 -73.84 -18.78 -21.73
C SER A 220 -75.00 -18.48 -22.67
N GLY A 221 -74.98 -19.01 -23.90
CA GLY A 221 -76.09 -18.90 -24.85
C GLY A 221 -77.37 -19.59 -24.37
N ILE A 222 -77.27 -20.76 -23.73
CA ILE A 222 -78.42 -21.46 -23.13
C ILE A 222 -78.98 -20.67 -21.96
N ILE A 223 -78.13 -20.17 -21.05
CA ILE A 223 -78.57 -19.40 -19.89
C ILE A 223 -79.28 -18.11 -20.33
N ALA A 224 -78.69 -17.36 -21.28
CA ALA A 224 -79.29 -16.14 -21.82
C ALA A 224 -80.58 -16.41 -22.62
N GLY A 225 -80.68 -17.54 -23.33
CA GLY A 225 -81.84 -17.91 -24.13
C GLY A 225 -82.98 -18.60 -23.36
N SER A 226 -82.71 -19.14 -22.17
CA SER A 226 -83.69 -19.90 -21.36
C SER A 226 -84.69 -19.02 -20.59
N GLY A 227 -84.53 -17.69 -20.62
CA GLY A 227 -85.41 -16.77 -19.90
C GLY A 227 -85.23 -16.78 -18.38
N VAL A 228 -84.12 -17.35 -17.88
CA VAL A 228 -83.69 -17.25 -16.47
C VAL A 228 -83.14 -15.84 -16.25
N ASP A 229 -83.50 -15.18 -15.15
CA ASP A 229 -83.03 -13.82 -14.81
C ASP A 229 -81.58 -13.84 -14.29
N TRP A 230 -80.65 -14.09 -15.21
CA TRP A 230 -79.21 -14.20 -14.94
C TRP A 230 -78.54 -12.88 -14.59
N ALA A 231 -79.21 -11.73 -14.80
CA ALA A 231 -78.66 -10.41 -14.52
C ALA A 231 -78.70 -10.05 -13.02
N ASN A 232 -79.55 -10.71 -12.24
CA ASN A 232 -79.73 -10.45 -10.81
C ASN A 232 -79.01 -11.49 -9.92
N ASP A 233 -78.53 -12.58 -10.52
CA ASP A 233 -77.72 -13.61 -9.86
C ASP A 233 -76.24 -13.39 -10.22
N GLN A 234 -75.44 -13.02 -9.21
CA GLN A 234 -74.02 -12.68 -9.39
C GLN A 234 -73.21 -13.84 -9.99
N ASP A 235 -73.53 -15.08 -9.60
CA ASP A 235 -72.80 -16.27 -10.07
C ASP A 235 -73.11 -16.55 -11.55
N LEU A 236 -74.36 -16.32 -11.99
CA LEU A 236 -74.76 -16.45 -13.40
C LEU A 236 -74.28 -15.28 -14.25
N CYS A 237 -74.28 -14.08 -13.69
CA CYS A 237 -73.74 -12.87 -14.31
C CYS A 237 -72.26 -13.04 -14.64
N ASP A 238 -71.47 -13.56 -13.68
CA ASP A 238 -70.05 -13.82 -13.87
C ASP A 238 -69.81 -14.94 -14.91
N ILE A 239 -70.63 -15.99 -14.96
CA ILE A 239 -70.51 -17.06 -15.97
C ILE A 239 -70.82 -16.57 -17.39
N VAL A 240 -71.77 -15.64 -17.54
CA VAL A 240 -72.22 -15.14 -18.86
C VAL A 240 -71.33 -14.00 -19.36
N LEU A 241 -70.94 -13.07 -18.49
CA LEU A 241 -70.19 -11.86 -18.84
C LEU A 241 -68.68 -11.99 -18.66
N ASP A 242 -68.20 -13.07 -18.02
CA ASP A 242 -66.81 -13.34 -17.64
C ASP A 242 -65.80 -12.51 -18.47
N PRO A 243 -65.22 -11.43 -17.90
CA PRO A 243 -64.35 -10.54 -18.63
C PRO A 243 -63.14 -11.34 -19.08
N GLU A 244 -63.04 -11.60 -20.38
CA GLU A 244 -61.85 -12.24 -20.95
C GLU A 244 -60.65 -11.35 -20.55
N VAL A 245 -59.81 -11.85 -19.63
CA VAL A 245 -58.49 -11.27 -19.41
C VAL A 245 -57.71 -11.58 -20.68
N GLU A 246 -57.75 -10.64 -21.62
CA GLU A 246 -56.89 -10.60 -22.79
C GLU A 246 -55.45 -10.36 -22.32
N GLU A 247 -54.71 -11.45 -22.12
CA GLU A 247 -53.25 -11.51 -22.25
C GLU A 247 -52.85 -12.61 -23.26
#